data_AF-A0A0S7XA58-F1
#
_entry.id   AF-A0A0S7XA58-F1
#
_cell.length_a   1.000
_cell.length_b   1.000
_cell.length_c   1.000
_cell.angle_alpha   90.00
_cell.angle_beta   90.00
_cell.angle_gamma   90.00
#
_symmetry.space_group_name_H-M   'P 1'
#
loop_
_entity.id
_entity.type
_entity.pdbx_description
1 polymer ?
#
loop_
_entity_poly.entity_id
_entity_poly.type
_entity_poly.pdbx_seq_one_letter_code
_entity_poly.pdbx_strand_id
1 'polypeptide(L)'
;MPKWKGEPIAKVSGFALMLILVLGLTGSAFAADQIDFRQSANDDKPLTLGEVHWINGIVQHSNSRYHEGMSNFQRAIAWGLHAGPTHEISFRHQFTKAGIHAYDFLTTWDQGELDDEAMLGVDVIMNECGEAIGATAETVCNSLRSGGYSYELEIPDDTYMSKDGSTLSRIQAYESYTGTNRFIRFWGNQPITGGSMSLTHDVGPGGDTGDSYAQYVITLNTTSTELMMEMAGHLARSGDPMFDPQAWGPDLGAASISGGPYHFKIDYFSDVTGSRDNQIMGGTVLPLPPICSVTPADTAFCEGGTATFTDQSTGGLMPYTYCWQKSPYTGPCITTAVPNQLVIANATLADAGDYRVIVTDANSLSDTCYASLEVWEHPQCNVTPADTALCTGGTATFTDQTTGGTMPYSYCWQKAPYSGPCITTAVPNQLVIANAALADAGDYRVIVTDYNGCADTCFASLDVWEHPQCSVTPADTAFCEGGTATFTDQTTGGTAPY
;
A
#
# COMPACT_ATOMS: atom_id res chain seq x y z
N MET A 1 -53.16 11.51 36.61
CA MET A 1 -53.74 10.58 35.62
C MET A 1 -54.40 11.44 34.55
N PRO A 2 -54.16 11.27 33.23
CA PRO A 2 -53.79 10.04 32.51
C PRO A 2 -52.56 10.13 31.57
N LYS A 3 -51.99 8.93 31.35
CA LYS A 3 -51.27 8.34 30.20
C LYS A 3 -50.86 9.25 29.02
N TRP A 4 -49.56 9.48 28.88
CA TRP A 4 -48.91 9.73 27.58
C TRP A 4 -48.54 8.39 26.93
N LYS A 5 -48.98 8.21 25.69
CA LYS A 5 -48.70 7.06 24.83
C LYS A 5 -47.26 7.15 24.32
N GLY A 6 -46.57 6.02 24.26
CA GLY A 6 -45.24 5.91 23.67
C GLY A 6 -45.26 6.18 22.17
N GLU A 7 -44.32 7.01 21.73
CA GLU A 7 -43.86 7.07 20.35
C GLU A 7 -42.68 6.11 20.18
N PRO A 8 -42.58 5.44 19.02
CA PRO A 8 -41.49 4.50 18.74
C PRO A 8 -40.19 5.24 18.43
N ILE A 9 -39.12 4.64 18.94
CA ILE A 9 -37.70 4.91 18.73
C ILE A 9 -37.44 5.21 17.25
N ALA A 10 -37.01 6.43 16.96
CA ALA A 10 -36.40 6.78 15.69
C ALA A 10 -35.16 5.88 15.49
N LYS A 11 -35.23 4.95 14.54
CA LYS A 11 -34.05 4.28 14.01
C LYS A 11 -33.21 5.35 13.32
N VAL A 12 -32.15 5.77 14.00
CA VAL A 12 -31.04 6.50 13.42
C VAL A 12 -30.55 5.70 12.22
N SER A 13 -30.54 6.38 11.07
CA SER A 13 -29.92 5.97 9.82
C SER A 13 -28.63 5.18 10.09
N GLY A 14 -28.61 3.93 9.64
CA GLY A 14 -27.38 3.15 9.54
C GLY A 14 -26.48 3.84 8.54
N PHE A 15 -25.62 4.75 9.04
CA PHE A 15 -24.35 5.02 8.40
C PHE A 15 -23.65 3.67 8.32
N ALA A 16 -23.52 3.13 7.12
CA ALA A 16 -22.49 2.15 6.85
C ALA A 16 -21.18 2.83 7.25
N LEU A 17 -20.67 2.42 8.40
CA LEU A 17 -19.35 2.79 8.86
C LEU A 17 -18.41 2.19 7.81
N MET A 18 -18.08 2.99 6.80
CA MET A 18 -16.98 2.72 5.90
C MET A 18 -15.76 2.70 6.80
N LEU A 19 -15.44 1.49 7.27
CA LEU A 19 -14.19 1.21 7.93
C LEU A 19 -13.16 1.41 6.82
N ILE A 20 -12.69 2.65 6.68
CA ILE A 20 -11.40 2.92 6.07
C ILE A 20 -10.45 2.16 6.98
N LEU A 21 -10.20 0.90 6.63
CA LEU A 21 -9.02 0.21 7.03
C LEU A 21 -7.92 1.07 6.41
N VAL A 22 -7.43 2.04 7.19
CA VAL A 22 -6.07 2.50 7.05
C VAL A 22 -5.31 1.19 7.20
N LEU A 23 -4.97 0.56 6.08
CA LEU A 23 -3.86 -0.36 6.00
C LEU A 23 -2.72 0.48 6.55
N GLY A 24 -2.52 0.37 7.86
CA GLY A 24 -1.22 0.58 8.42
C GLY A 24 -0.31 -0.20 7.51
N LEU A 25 0.70 0.48 6.97
CA LEU A 25 1.85 -0.16 6.39
C LEU A 25 2.27 -1.23 7.41
N THR A 26 1.79 -2.45 7.22
CA THR A 26 2.34 -3.60 7.90
C THR A 26 3.72 -3.64 7.30
N GLY A 27 4.71 -3.17 8.06
CA GLY A 27 6.11 -3.36 7.71
C GLY A 27 6.24 -4.80 7.23
N SER A 28 6.84 -4.98 6.06
CA SER A 28 7.00 -6.29 5.44
C SER A 28 7.73 -7.16 6.46
N ALA A 29 6.98 -7.90 7.27
CA ALA A 29 7.54 -8.71 8.32
C ALA A 29 8.26 -9.84 7.61
N PHE A 30 9.59 -9.83 7.68
CA PHE A 30 10.39 -10.85 7.07
C PHE A 30 10.04 -12.19 7.71
N ALA A 31 10.17 -13.27 6.94
CA ALA A 31 10.08 -14.59 7.56
C ALA A 31 11.19 -14.67 8.63
N ALA A 32 10.80 -14.88 9.89
CA ALA A 32 11.68 -15.00 11.06
C ALA A 32 12.85 -15.98 10.86
N ASP A 33 12.74 -16.89 9.89
CA ASP A 33 13.77 -17.86 9.51
C ASP A 33 14.94 -17.26 8.69
N GLN A 34 14.83 -15.99 8.25
CA GLN A 34 15.84 -15.35 7.39
C GLN A 34 16.67 -14.25 8.07
N ILE A 35 16.22 -13.66 9.17
CA ILE A 35 16.96 -12.63 9.92
C ILE A 35 17.39 -13.19 11.27
N ASP A 36 18.64 -12.95 11.66
CA ASP A 36 19.19 -13.46 12.90
C ASP A 36 20.31 -12.56 13.45
N PHE A 37 20.01 -11.87 14.54
CA PHE A 37 20.94 -10.98 15.24
C PHE A 37 21.90 -11.66 16.20
N ARG A 38 22.09 -12.98 16.11
CA ARG A 38 23.06 -13.70 16.95
C ARG A 38 24.51 -13.40 16.56
N GLN A 39 24.88 -12.13 16.66
CA GLN A 39 26.24 -11.63 16.44
C GLN A 39 27.24 -12.34 17.36
N SER A 40 26.80 -13.13 18.37
CA SER A 40 27.59 -14.10 19.15
C SER A 40 27.31 -15.59 18.90
N ALA A 41 28.15 -16.19 18.06
CA ALA A 41 28.53 -17.61 18.09
C ALA A 41 27.46 -18.72 17.90
N ASN A 42 27.97 -19.84 17.38
CA ASN A 42 27.26 -21.11 17.19
C ASN A 42 26.44 -21.54 18.42
N ASP A 43 25.20 -21.98 18.16
CA ASP A 43 24.42 -22.83 19.06
C ASP A 43 24.08 -22.20 20.43
N ASP A 44 23.83 -20.88 20.45
CA ASP A 44 23.54 -20.08 21.66
C ASP A 44 22.12 -20.34 22.21
N LYS A 45 21.84 -21.61 22.51
CA LYS A 45 20.71 -21.97 23.36
C LYS A 45 21.02 -21.52 24.78
N PRO A 46 20.08 -20.88 25.48
CA PRO A 46 18.63 -20.90 25.21
C PRO A 46 18.05 -19.62 24.57
N LEU A 47 18.85 -18.71 23.99
CA LEU A 47 18.36 -17.39 23.55
C LEU A 47 17.38 -17.48 22.38
N THR A 48 16.35 -16.63 22.40
CA THR A 48 15.32 -16.51 21.35
C THR A 48 15.68 -15.49 20.27
N LEU A 49 14.95 -15.48 19.15
CA LEU A 49 15.10 -14.45 18.11
C LEU A 49 14.94 -13.04 18.72
N GLY A 50 15.83 -12.12 18.33
CA GLY A 50 15.88 -10.75 18.88
C GLY A 50 16.77 -10.60 20.11
N GLU A 51 17.15 -11.69 20.80
CA GLU A 51 18.11 -11.61 21.91
C GLU A 51 19.55 -11.62 21.37
N VAL A 52 20.25 -10.51 21.58
CA VAL A 52 21.62 -10.31 21.11
C VAL A 52 22.59 -10.57 22.25
N HIS A 53 23.51 -11.49 22.00
CA HIS A 53 24.66 -11.71 22.85
C HIS A 53 25.92 -11.24 22.10
N TRP A 54 26.93 -10.78 22.84
CA TRP A 54 28.08 -10.09 22.26
C TRP A 54 29.32 -10.99 22.27
N ILE A 55 29.93 -11.21 21.11
CA ILE A 55 31.27 -11.82 21.01
C ILE A 55 32.26 -10.85 20.40
N ASN A 56 33.54 -11.17 20.59
CA ASN A 56 34.60 -10.68 19.74
C ASN A 56 34.73 -11.61 18.52
N GLY A 57 34.61 -11.11 17.29
CA GLY A 57 34.84 -11.96 16.11
C GLY A 57 34.25 -11.44 14.81
N ILE A 58 34.20 -12.34 13.82
CA ILE A 58 33.66 -12.08 12.48
C ILE A 58 32.17 -12.45 12.47
N VAL A 59 31.34 -11.53 12.01
CA VAL A 59 29.92 -11.76 11.69
C VAL A 59 29.84 -12.57 10.40
N GLN A 60 29.17 -13.73 10.43
CA GLN A 60 29.07 -14.61 9.27
C GLN A 60 27.71 -15.29 9.15
N HIS A 61 27.35 -15.67 7.92
CA HIS A 61 26.08 -16.32 7.58
C HIS A 61 25.72 -17.60 8.36
N SER A 62 26.68 -18.22 9.07
CA SER A 62 26.43 -19.42 9.87
C SER A 62 25.90 -19.12 11.27
N ASN A 63 26.03 -17.89 11.75
CA ASN A 63 25.55 -17.49 13.08
C ASN A 63 24.80 -16.15 13.10
N SER A 64 24.88 -15.34 12.04
CA SER A 64 24.15 -14.08 11.96
C SER A 64 23.64 -13.87 10.55
N ARG A 65 22.47 -13.22 10.43
CA ARG A 65 21.90 -12.77 9.17
C ARG A 65 21.32 -11.38 9.35
N TYR A 66 21.79 -10.48 8.50
CA TYR A 66 21.31 -9.11 8.40
C TYR A 66 20.61 -8.94 7.06
N HIS A 67 19.80 -7.91 6.93
CA HIS A 67 19.34 -7.37 5.66
C HIS A 67 20.02 -6.03 5.41
N GLU A 68 20.05 -5.65 4.14
CA GLU A 68 20.36 -4.29 3.78
C GLU A 68 19.41 -3.30 4.50
N GLY A 69 19.94 -2.15 4.89
CA GLY A 69 19.21 -1.12 5.65
C GLY A 69 19.19 -1.33 7.16
N MET A 70 19.60 -2.51 7.63
CA MET A 70 19.82 -2.75 9.06
C MET A 70 21.13 -2.10 9.50
N SER A 71 21.28 -1.92 10.81
CA SER A 71 22.47 -1.29 11.39
C SER A 71 23.30 -2.29 12.16
N ASN A 72 24.58 -2.45 11.79
CA ASN A 72 25.48 -3.33 12.52
C ASN A 72 26.11 -2.61 13.71
N PHE A 73 25.69 -2.99 14.92
CA PHE A 73 26.18 -2.39 16.16
C PHE A 73 27.68 -2.60 16.38
N GLN A 74 28.35 -1.53 16.81
CA GLN A 74 29.76 -1.51 17.15
C GLN A 74 29.96 -0.98 18.57
N ARG A 75 30.72 -1.72 19.37
CA ARG A 75 31.11 -1.31 20.71
C ARG A 75 32.60 -1.49 20.94
N ALA A 76 33.21 -0.49 21.56
CA ALA A 76 34.59 -0.55 22.03
C ALA A 76 34.65 -0.22 23.51
N ILE A 77 35.29 -1.08 24.31
CA ILE A 77 35.52 -0.88 25.74
C ILE A 77 37.03 -0.84 25.97
N ALA A 78 37.52 0.24 26.57
CA ALA A 78 38.92 0.46 26.89
C ALA A 78 39.08 0.75 28.38
N TRP A 79 40.11 0.16 29.00
CA TRP A 79 40.44 0.35 30.41
C TRP A 79 41.94 0.42 30.60
N GLY A 80 42.36 1.01 31.72
CA GLY A 80 43.78 1.26 31.99
C GLY A 80 44.38 2.32 31.09
N LEU A 81 43.56 3.24 30.57
CA LEU A 81 44.02 4.39 29.80
C LEU A 81 44.83 5.33 30.68
N HIS A 82 45.78 6.05 30.09
CA HIS A 82 46.50 7.08 30.82
C HIS A 82 45.53 8.15 31.32
N ALA A 83 45.73 8.65 32.54
CA ALA A 83 45.02 9.83 32.99
C ALA A 83 45.58 11.05 32.25
N GLY A 84 44.83 11.56 31.28
CA GLY A 84 45.16 12.75 30.48
C GLY A 84 43.99 13.73 30.45
N PRO A 85 44.18 14.98 29.99
CA PRO A 85 43.06 15.90 29.81
C PRO A 85 42.19 15.53 28.59
N THR A 86 42.73 14.71 27.68
CA THR A 86 42.09 14.35 26.41
C THR A 86 42.42 12.93 26.00
N HIS A 87 41.47 12.26 25.35
CA HIS A 87 41.70 10.99 24.65
C HIS A 87 41.44 11.18 23.16
N GLU A 88 42.31 10.61 22.32
CA GLU A 88 42.11 10.54 20.87
C GLU A 88 41.75 9.11 20.46
N ILE A 89 40.75 8.97 19.60
CA ILE A 89 40.27 7.69 19.08
C ILE A 89 40.21 7.83 17.57
N SER A 90 40.78 6.88 16.83
CA SER A 90 40.59 6.80 15.38
C SER A 90 40.14 5.40 14.96
N PHE A 91 39.14 5.40 14.08
CA PHE A 91 38.60 4.19 13.50
C PHE A 91 38.15 4.48 12.06
N ARG A 92 37.89 3.43 11.32
CA ARG A 92 37.38 3.50 9.96
C ARG A 92 36.46 2.35 9.67
N HIS A 93 35.46 2.58 8.84
CA HIS A 93 34.68 1.52 8.25
C HIS A 93 34.92 1.47 6.76
N GLN A 94 34.82 0.28 6.20
CA GLN A 94 34.86 0.07 4.77
C GLN A 94 33.49 0.42 4.20
N PHE A 95 33.42 1.51 3.43
CA PHE A 95 32.16 1.97 2.83
C PHE A 95 31.93 1.41 1.43
N THR A 96 33.00 0.98 0.74
CA THR A 96 32.87 0.12 -0.45
C THR A 96 33.81 -1.07 -0.41
N LYS A 97 33.32 -2.20 -0.93
CA LYS A 97 34.08 -3.45 -1.16
C LYS A 97 33.97 -3.82 -2.62
N ALA A 98 35.10 -3.90 -3.33
CA ALA A 98 35.12 -4.10 -4.77
C ALA A 98 34.17 -3.15 -5.55
N GLY A 99 33.99 -1.92 -5.06
CA GLY A 99 33.13 -0.89 -5.67
C GLY A 99 31.63 -1.04 -5.40
N ILE A 100 31.21 -1.93 -4.49
CA ILE A 100 29.83 -2.08 -4.01
C ILE A 100 29.74 -1.52 -2.59
N HIS A 101 28.64 -0.84 -2.23
CA HIS A 101 28.49 -0.17 -0.94
C HIS A 101 28.33 -1.18 0.20
N ALA A 102 29.09 -0.96 1.27
CA ALA A 102 29.20 -1.84 2.44
C ALA A 102 28.55 -1.18 3.66
N TYR A 103 29.35 -0.61 4.57
CA TYR A 103 28.83 0.31 5.59
C TYR A 103 28.76 1.71 4.98
N ASP A 104 27.59 2.18 4.56
CA ASP A 104 27.53 3.46 3.83
C ASP A 104 27.69 4.69 4.71
N PHE A 105 27.24 4.61 5.97
CA PHE A 105 27.49 5.62 6.99
C PHE A 105 27.31 5.06 8.41
N LEU A 106 27.74 5.83 9.41
CA LEU A 106 27.48 5.53 10.81
C LEU A 106 26.07 5.97 11.21
N THR A 107 25.43 5.21 12.08
CA THR A 107 24.15 5.50 12.71
C THR A 107 24.30 5.51 14.23
N THR A 108 23.33 6.13 14.89
CA THR A 108 23.23 6.04 16.35
C THR A 108 22.86 4.62 16.73
N TRP A 109 23.37 4.17 17.88
CA TRP A 109 22.96 2.89 18.47
C TRP A 109 21.43 2.74 18.54
N ASP A 110 20.75 3.67 19.20
CA ASP A 110 19.29 3.63 19.37
C ASP A 110 18.52 3.70 18.03
N GLN A 111 19.06 4.38 17.01
CA GLN A 111 18.46 4.40 15.66
C GLN A 111 18.57 3.02 15.00
N GLY A 112 19.75 2.39 15.12
CA GLY A 112 19.95 1.04 14.64
C GLY A 112 19.00 0.03 15.28
N GLU A 113 18.79 0.10 16.60
CA GLU A 113 17.82 -0.76 17.29
C GLU A 113 16.42 -0.61 16.71
N LEU A 114 15.95 0.62 16.49
CA LEU A 114 14.63 0.87 15.92
C LEU A 114 14.47 0.36 14.48
N ASP A 115 15.49 0.55 13.63
CA ASP A 115 15.46 0.03 12.25
C ASP A 115 15.37 -1.49 12.24
N ASP A 116 16.19 -2.10 13.08
CA ASP A 116 16.34 -3.53 13.17
C ASP A 116 15.07 -4.19 13.74
N GLU A 117 14.45 -3.58 14.76
CA GLU A 117 13.14 -3.98 15.29
C GLU A 117 12.03 -3.86 14.22
N ALA A 118 12.03 -2.77 13.47
CA ALA A 118 11.06 -2.54 12.40
C ALA A 118 11.19 -3.59 11.28
N MET A 119 12.41 -4.03 10.97
CA MET A 119 12.65 -5.11 10.00
C MET A 119 12.32 -6.49 10.57
N LEU A 120 12.66 -6.78 11.82
CA LEU A 120 12.39 -8.08 12.43
C LEU A 120 10.92 -8.31 12.78
N GLY A 121 10.20 -7.25 13.13
CA GLY A 121 8.91 -7.35 13.81
C GLY A 121 8.98 -7.93 15.23
N VAL A 122 10.18 -7.92 15.86
CA VAL A 122 10.40 -8.27 17.27
C VAL A 122 11.37 -7.29 17.91
N ASP A 123 11.24 -7.08 19.22
CA ASP A 123 12.14 -6.23 20.01
C ASP A 123 13.57 -6.78 19.98
N VAL A 124 14.56 -5.90 19.84
CA VAL A 124 15.99 -6.26 19.88
C VAL A 124 16.48 -6.09 21.31
N ILE A 125 16.73 -7.20 21.99
CA ILE A 125 17.17 -7.22 23.39
C ILE A 125 18.69 -7.37 23.43
N MET A 126 19.38 -6.26 23.69
CA MET A 126 20.84 -6.24 23.80
C MET A 126 21.33 -6.71 25.18
N ASN A 127 22.07 -7.82 25.23
CA ASN A 127 22.80 -8.24 26.44
C ASN A 127 24.17 -7.54 26.51
N GLU A 128 24.14 -6.23 26.72
CA GLU A 128 25.26 -5.32 26.45
C GLU A 128 26.53 -5.61 27.28
N CYS A 129 26.40 -5.94 28.56
CA CYS A 129 27.55 -6.18 29.45
C CYS A 129 27.52 -7.60 30.04
N GLY A 130 27.34 -8.62 29.19
CA GLY A 130 27.33 -10.04 29.60
C GLY A 130 28.71 -10.70 29.65
N GLU A 131 28.80 -11.89 30.26
CA GLU A 131 30.07 -12.60 30.51
C GLU A 131 30.91 -12.90 29.25
N ALA A 132 30.31 -13.04 28.06
CA ALA A 132 31.03 -13.42 26.84
C ALA A 132 31.99 -12.36 26.29
N ILE A 133 31.88 -11.09 26.73
CA ILE A 133 32.87 -10.06 26.39
C ILE A 133 34.14 -10.19 27.25
N GLY A 134 34.15 -11.11 28.21
CA GLY A 134 35.23 -11.41 29.13
C GLY A 134 35.12 -10.65 30.45
N ALA A 135 35.42 -11.32 31.56
CA ALA A 135 35.15 -10.83 32.93
C ALA A 135 35.63 -9.39 33.23
N THR A 136 36.80 -8.99 32.72
CA THR A 136 37.30 -7.62 32.90
C THR A 136 36.46 -6.61 32.13
N ALA A 137 36.17 -6.87 30.86
CA ALA A 137 35.38 -5.97 30.02
C ALA A 137 33.93 -5.89 30.51
N GLU A 138 33.37 -7.01 30.97
CA GLU A 138 32.06 -7.08 31.63
C GLU A 138 31.99 -6.17 32.86
N THR A 139 32.98 -6.27 33.75
CA THR A 139 33.05 -5.44 34.97
C THR A 139 33.13 -3.95 34.63
N VAL A 140 34.00 -3.57 33.68
CA VAL A 140 34.17 -2.18 33.25
C VAL A 140 32.90 -1.66 32.59
N CYS A 141 32.30 -2.43 31.68
CA CYS A 141 31.05 -2.10 30.98
C CYS A 141 29.91 -1.79 31.98
N ASN A 142 29.68 -2.70 32.93
CA ASN A 142 28.67 -2.52 33.97
C ASN A 142 28.96 -1.30 34.86
N SER A 143 30.22 -1.10 35.25
CA SER A 143 30.65 0.07 36.03
C SER A 143 30.35 1.38 35.29
N LEU A 144 30.76 1.49 34.03
CA LEU A 144 30.56 2.69 33.19
C LEU A 144 29.09 3.02 32.99
N ARG A 145 28.25 2.02 32.70
CA ARG A 145 26.80 2.21 32.54
C ARG A 145 26.13 2.66 33.84
N SER A 146 26.60 2.19 34.99
CA SER A 146 26.10 2.63 36.30
C SER A 146 26.68 3.96 36.78
N GLY A 147 27.83 4.39 36.24
CA GLY A 147 28.63 5.54 36.69
C GLY A 147 28.08 6.91 36.32
N GLY A 148 27.07 6.98 35.44
CA GLY A 148 26.29 8.19 35.14
C GLY A 148 26.99 9.25 34.28
N TYR A 149 28.24 9.03 33.85
CA TYR A 149 28.94 9.93 32.95
C TYR A 149 28.84 9.43 31.50
N SER A 150 27.81 9.90 30.79
CA SER A 150 27.67 9.70 29.35
C SER A 150 27.82 11.00 28.58
N TYR A 151 28.20 10.90 27.32
CA TYR A 151 28.32 12.03 26.39
C TYR A 151 27.97 11.59 24.97
N GLU A 152 27.12 12.35 24.30
CA GLU A 152 26.73 12.10 22.92
C GLU A 152 27.51 13.06 22.02
N LEU A 153 28.25 12.49 21.08
CA LEU A 153 29.03 13.24 20.09
C LEU A 153 28.36 13.10 18.73
N GLU A 154 27.85 14.20 18.20
CA GLU A 154 27.22 14.25 16.87
C GLU A 154 28.20 13.75 15.79
N ILE A 155 27.69 12.87 14.93
CA ILE A 155 28.42 12.36 13.76
C ILE A 155 28.30 13.42 12.66
N PRO A 156 29.42 13.90 12.08
CA PRO A 156 29.36 14.91 11.04
C PRO A 156 28.66 14.38 9.78
N ASP A 157 27.98 15.29 9.08
CA ASP A 157 27.48 15.05 7.73
C ASP A 157 28.60 14.65 6.78
N ASP A 158 28.33 13.63 5.96
CA ASP A 158 29.28 13.14 4.98
C ASP A 158 29.04 13.74 3.60
N THR A 159 29.84 14.74 3.25
CA THR A 159 29.81 15.40 1.93
C THR A 159 30.43 14.58 0.81
N TYR A 160 30.88 13.34 1.06
CA TYR A 160 31.45 12.49 0.04
C TYR A 160 30.45 12.24 -1.11
N MET A 161 30.97 12.32 -2.32
CA MET A 161 30.25 12.03 -3.56
C MET A 161 30.81 10.73 -4.11
N SER A 162 30.10 9.64 -3.90
CA SER A 162 30.39 8.35 -4.51
C SER A 162 30.17 8.41 -6.03
N LYS A 163 30.78 7.46 -6.74
CA LYS A 163 30.48 7.18 -8.15
C LYS A 163 28.99 6.89 -8.40
N ASP A 164 28.26 6.45 -7.38
CA ASP A 164 26.84 6.08 -7.44
C ASP A 164 25.90 7.13 -6.78
N GLY A 165 26.44 8.28 -6.37
CA GLY A 165 25.66 9.42 -5.90
C GLY A 165 26.15 10.03 -4.57
N SER A 166 25.37 10.95 -4.01
CA SER A 166 25.74 11.64 -2.76
C SER A 166 25.50 10.75 -1.53
N THR A 167 26.51 10.61 -0.67
CA THR A 167 26.35 10.00 0.66
C THR A 167 25.45 10.88 1.54
N LEU A 168 25.63 12.21 1.48
CA LEU A 168 24.83 13.17 2.24
C LEU A 168 23.32 13.02 1.99
N SER A 169 22.90 12.82 0.74
CA SER A 169 21.47 12.64 0.43
C SER A 169 20.87 11.40 1.10
N ARG A 170 21.66 10.33 1.25
CA ARG A 170 21.21 9.08 1.88
C ARG A 170 21.19 9.20 3.39
N ILE A 171 22.18 9.87 3.97
CA ILE A 171 22.17 10.30 5.38
C ILE A 171 20.92 11.12 5.68
N GLN A 172 20.61 12.13 4.87
CA GLN A 172 19.44 12.98 5.09
C GLN A 172 18.13 12.21 4.94
N ALA A 173 18.05 11.27 3.99
CA ALA A 173 16.90 10.38 3.85
C ALA A 173 16.73 9.48 5.08
N TYR A 174 17.83 8.97 5.63
CA TYR A 174 17.86 8.15 6.84
C TYR A 174 17.47 8.95 8.10
N GLU A 175 18.04 10.14 8.30
CA GLU A 175 17.71 11.01 9.43
C GLU A 175 16.26 11.54 9.35
N SER A 176 15.74 11.75 8.14
CA SER A 176 14.32 12.07 7.94
C SER A 176 13.40 10.90 8.30
N TYR A 177 13.85 9.67 8.04
CA TYR A 177 13.12 8.45 8.38
C TYR A 177 13.10 8.20 9.89
N THR A 178 14.23 8.35 10.57
CA THR A 178 14.36 8.15 12.03
C THR A 178 13.88 9.36 12.85
N GLY A 179 13.85 10.55 12.25
CA GLY A 179 13.43 11.80 12.89
C GLY A 179 14.48 12.43 13.81
N THR A 180 15.74 11.98 13.76
CA THR A 180 16.82 12.43 14.65
C THR A 180 18.17 12.48 13.92
N ASN A 181 19.08 13.36 14.39
CA ASN A 181 20.47 13.38 13.93
C ASN A 181 21.26 12.20 14.51
N ARG A 182 22.35 11.83 13.84
CA ARG A 182 23.20 10.68 14.23
C ARG A 182 24.25 11.10 15.27
N PHE A 183 24.49 10.25 16.28
CA PHE A 183 25.55 10.46 17.27
C PHE A 183 26.24 9.17 17.71
N ILE A 184 27.47 9.29 18.21
CA ILE A 184 28.19 8.24 18.92
C ILE A 184 28.02 8.50 20.42
N ARG A 185 27.65 7.47 21.18
CA ARG A 185 27.52 7.58 22.63
C ARG A 185 28.81 7.10 23.30
N PHE A 186 29.27 7.88 24.27
CA PHE A 186 30.45 7.58 25.09
C PHE A 186 30.07 7.48 26.56
N TRP A 187 30.78 6.62 27.29
CA TRP A 187 30.74 6.53 28.74
C TRP A 187 32.13 6.61 29.31
N GLY A 188 32.27 7.27 30.45
CA GLY A 188 33.53 7.38 31.19
C GLY A 188 33.36 7.09 32.66
N ASN A 189 34.45 6.73 33.33
CA ASN A 189 34.48 6.65 34.80
C ASN A 189 34.74 8.03 35.45
N GLN A 190 34.88 9.08 34.64
CA GLN A 190 34.91 10.50 35.01
C GLN A 190 34.07 11.32 34.00
N PRO A 191 33.71 12.58 34.31
CA PRO A 191 32.97 13.44 33.37
C PRO A 191 33.65 13.58 32.01
N ILE A 192 32.85 13.52 30.95
CA ILE A 192 33.25 13.90 29.59
C ILE A 192 32.67 15.29 29.32
N THR A 193 33.54 16.27 29.16
CA THR A 193 33.18 17.70 29.13
C THR A 193 33.06 18.28 27.73
N GLY A 194 33.41 17.51 26.72
CA GLY A 194 33.29 17.89 25.32
C GLY A 194 33.97 16.86 24.42
N GLY A 195 33.71 16.95 23.12
CA GLY A 195 34.41 16.19 22.11
C GLY A 195 34.28 16.81 20.73
N SER A 196 35.15 16.40 19.82
CA SER A 196 35.11 16.78 18.41
C SER A 196 35.39 15.56 17.53
N MET A 197 34.78 15.52 16.36
CA MET A 197 34.97 14.46 15.37
C MET A 197 35.31 15.06 14.00
N SER A 198 36.24 14.43 13.28
CA SER A 198 36.49 14.71 11.87
C SER A 198 36.31 13.44 11.04
N LEU A 199 35.75 13.58 9.84
CA LEU A 199 35.54 12.52 8.85
C LEU A 199 36.38 12.79 7.60
N THR A 200 37.06 11.76 7.11
CA THR A 200 37.84 11.78 5.86
C THR A 200 37.65 10.48 5.09
N HIS A 201 37.95 10.50 3.79
CA HIS A 201 37.90 9.32 2.92
C HIS A 201 39.30 9.02 2.39
N ASP A 202 39.64 7.75 2.22
CA ASP A 202 40.92 7.33 1.65
C ASP A 202 40.99 7.49 0.12
N VAL A 203 39.84 7.77 -0.51
CA VAL A 203 39.69 8.05 -1.93
C VAL A 203 39.02 9.42 -2.14
N GLY A 204 39.30 10.04 -3.30
CA GLY A 204 38.58 11.25 -3.71
C GLY A 204 37.15 10.96 -4.19
N PRO A 205 36.35 12.01 -4.48
CA PRO A 205 35.00 11.86 -5.04
C PRO A 205 34.97 10.96 -6.28
N GLY A 206 34.05 9.98 -6.31
CA GLY A 206 33.91 8.99 -7.37
C GLY A 206 35.03 7.95 -7.47
N GLY A 207 35.99 7.97 -6.53
CA GLY A 207 37.15 7.07 -6.50
C GLY A 207 36.87 5.71 -5.87
N ASP A 208 35.67 5.49 -5.35
CA ASP A 208 35.21 4.32 -4.62
C ASP A 208 34.87 3.13 -5.56
N THR A 209 35.72 2.86 -6.55
CA THR A 209 35.56 1.75 -7.50
C THR A 209 36.12 0.41 -6.98
N GLY A 210 36.64 0.39 -5.75
CA GLY A 210 37.34 -0.74 -5.17
C GLY A 210 37.04 -0.89 -3.68
N ASP A 211 38.07 -1.20 -2.89
CA ASP A 211 37.98 -1.18 -1.43
C ASP A 211 38.28 0.24 -0.96
N SER A 212 37.35 0.87 -0.23
CA SER A 212 37.52 2.24 0.25
C SER A 212 36.97 2.41 1.67
N TYR A 213 37.57 3.33 2.41
CA TYR A 213 37.36 3.52 3.83
C TYR A 213 37.00 4.98 4.18
N ALA A 214 36.01 5.12 5.05
CA ALA A 214 35.69 6.36 5.73
C ALA A 214 36.36 6.32 7.10
N GLN A 215 37.22 7.31 7.38
CA GLN A 215 38.02 7.40 8.58
C GLN A 215 37.54 8.54 9.48
N TYR A 216 37.34 8.20 10.75
CA TYR A 216 36.91 9.08 11.81
C TYR A 216 38.05 9.28 12.81
N VAL A 217 38.27 10.53 13.20
CA VAL A 217 39.19 10.89 14.30
C VAL A 217 38.40 11.70 15.32
N ILE A 218 38.41 11.22 16.55
CA ILE A 218 37.66 11.77 17.67
C ILE A 218 38.66 12.24 18.73
N THR A 219 38.39 13.41 19.31
CA THR A 219 39.07 13.89 20.52
C THR A 219 38.01 14.12 21.59
N LEU A 220 38.18 13.51 22.77
CA LEU A 220 37.31 13.67 23.93
C LEU A 220 38.04 14.41 25.05
N ASN A 221 37.36 15.35 25.70
CA ASN A 221 37.85 16.11 26.84
C ASN A 221 37.40 15.43 28.15
N THR A 222 38.21 14.49 28.63
CA THR A 222 37.94 13.73 29.85
C THR A 222 39.23 13.20 30.46
N THR A 223 39.22 12.99 31.77
CA THR A 223 40.31 12.33 32.51
C THR A 223 39.99 10.87 32.84
N SER A 224 39.00 10.29 32.15
CA SER A 224 38.56 8.92 32.40
C SER A 224 39.66 7.91 32.07
N THR A 225 39.93 6.98 32.97
CA THR A 225 40.87 5.87 32.71
C THR A 225 40.18 4.64 32.11
N GLU A 226 38.86 4.68 32.04
CA GLU A 226 37.98 3.68 31.45
C GLU A 226 36.98 4.41 30.55
N LEU A 227 36.86 3.95 29.31
CA LEU A 227 35.96 4.52 28.31
C LEU A 227 35.23 3.42 27.55
N MET A 228 33.98 3.70 27.20
CA MET A 228 33.19 2.90 26.27
C MET A 228 32.63 3.78 25.18
N MET A 229 32.58 3.26 23.95
CA MET A 229 32.05 3.91 22.76
C MET A 229 31.05 2.99 22.07
N GLU A 230 29.89 3.52 21.70
CA GLU A 230 28.81 2.80 21.02
C GLU A 230 28.24 3.60 19.85
N MET A 231 28.04 2.89 18.75
CA MET A 231 27.47 3.36 17.49
C MET A 231 27.01 2.15 16.68
N ALA A 232 26.42 2.39 15.52
CA ALA A 232 26.22 1.33 14.53
C ALA A 232 26.69 1.79 13.14
N GLY A 233 26.89 0.83 12.25
CA GLY A 233 27.17 1.08 10.84
C GLY A 233 25.97 0.63 10.01
N HIS A 234 25.34 1.54 9.29
CA HIS A 234 24.23 1.21 8.41
C HIS A 234 24.71 0.35 7.24
N LEU A 235 23.98 -0.71 6.94
CA LEU A 235 24.27 -1.62 5.85
C LEU A 235 23.63 -1.06 4.58
N ALA A 236 24.46 -0.77 3.57
CA ALA A 236 24.02 -0.12 2.35
C ALA A 236 22.88 -0.87 1.65
N ARG A 237 21.92 -0.11 1.11
CA ARG A 237 20.71 -0.65 0.47
C ARG A 237 20.82 -0.71 -1.05
N SER A 238 20.47 -1.86 -1.62
CA SER A 238 20.16 -2.01 -3.03
C SER A 238 18.74 -1.53 -3.30
N GLY A 239 18.51 -0.97 -4.48
CA GLY A 239 17.19 -0.46 -4.88
C GLY A 239 17.29 0.75 -5.80
N ASP A 240 16.17 1.18 -6.36
CA ASP A 240 16.11 2.38 -7.20
C ASP A 240 16.00 3.65 -6.32
N PRO A 241 17.00 4.56 -6.36
CA PRO A 241 16.99 5.79 -5.56
C PRO A 241 15.79 6.72 -5.82
N MET A 242 15.07 6.53 -6.94
CA MET A 242 13.85 7.29 -7.23
C MET A 242 12.68 6.90 -6.31
N PHE A 243 12.66 5.67 -5.82
CA PHE A 243 11.58 5.13 -4.98
C PHE A 243 12.02 4.82 -3.56
N ASP A 244 13.31 4.52 -3.37
CA ASP A 244 13.94 4.35 -2.06
C ASP A 244 15.13 5.33 -1.95
N PRO A 245 14.93 6.53 -1.37
CA PRO A 245 15.97 7.55 -1.31
C PRO A 245 17.23 7.14 -0.51
N GLN A 246 17.17 6.06 0.27
CA GLN A 246 18.32 5.51 0.98
C GLN A 246 19.14 4.53 0.11
N ALA A 247 18.58 4.06 -1.02
CA ALA A 247 19.23 3.08 -1.87
C ALA A 247 20.36 3.65 -2.74
N TRP A 248 21.34 2.80 -3.05
CA TRP A 248 22.49 3.15 -3.89
C TRP A 248 22.26 2.88 -5.38
N GLY A 249 21.40 1.93 -5.70
CA GLY A 249 21.12 1.47 -7.06
C GLY A 249 20.88 -0.05 -7.09
N PRO A 250 20.50 -0.60 -8.25
CA PRO A 250 20.37 -2.04 -8.43
C PRO A 250 21.70 -2.74 -8.17
N ASP A 251 21.71 -3.75 -7.30
CA ASP A 251 22.89 -4.54 -6.92
C ASP A 251 24.08 -3.76 -6.35
N LEU A 252 23.81 -2.59 -5.75
CA LEU A 252 24.86 -1.72 -5.20
C LEU A 252 24.93 -1.70 -3.67
N GLY A 253 24.03 -2.39 -2.97
CA GLY A 253 24.02 -2.50 -1.52
C GLY A 253 24.87 -3.65 -0.97
N ALA A 254 24.86 -3.77 0.36
CA ALA A 254 25.74 -4.64 1.11
C ALA A 254 25.49 -6.14 0.86
N ALA A 255 24.30 -6.53 0.42
CA ALA A 255 24.00 -7.92 0.06
C ALA A 255 24.66 -8.35 -1.26
N SER A 256 24.97 -7.40 -2.14
CA SER A 256 25.60 -7.65 -3.43
C SER A 256 27.13 -7.81 -3.34
N ILE A 257 27.70 -7.62 -2.14
CA ILE A 257 29.12 -7.87 -1.89
C ILE A 257 29.40 -9.37 -1.89
N SER A 258 30.16 -9.82 -2.88
CA SER A 258 30.65 -11.19 -2.97
C SER A 258 32.13 -11.31 -2.60
N GLY A 259 32.52 -12.46 -2.04
CA GLY A 259 33.91 -12.77 -1.72
C GLY A 259 34.32 -12.41 -0.28
N GLY A 260 35.44 -11.70 -0.13
CA GLY A 260 36.07 -11.45 1.17
C GLY A 260 35.29 -10.48 2.06
N PRO A 261 35.52 -10.53 3.39
CA PRO A 261 34.79 -9.68 4.33
C PRO A 261 35.09 -8.19 4.12
N TYR A 262 34.18 -7.37 4.63
CA TYR A 262 34.37 -5.92 4.77
C TYR A 262 34.38 -5.52 6.24
N HIS A 263 35.06 -4.41 6.52
CA HIS A 263 35.72 -4.20 7.80
C HIS A 263 35.24 -2.96 8.55
N PHE A 264 35.20 -3.07 9.86
CA PHE A 264 35.13 -1.97 10.81
C PHE A 264 36.38 -2.03 11.71
N LYS A 265 37.27 -1.05 11.59
CA LYS A 265 38.61 -1.09 12.20
C LYS A 265 38.82 0.05 13.16
N ILE A 266 39.23 -0.26 14.38
CA ILE A 266 39.83 0.71 15.30
C ILE A 266 41.32 0.72 15.02
N ASP A 267 41.84 1.87 14.60
CA ASP A 267 43.25 2.05 14.31
C ASP A 267 44.01 2.50 15.57
N TYR A 268 43.37 3.31 16.43
CA TYR A 268 43.96 3.86 17.64
C TYR A 268 42.89 4.19 18.70
N PHE A 269 43.15 3.87 19.96
CA PHE A 269 42.28 4.25 21.07
C PHE A 269 43.14 4.71 22.27
N SER A 270 43.41 6.02 22.33
CA SER A 270 44.21 6.69 23.34
C SER A 270 45.63 6.14 23.51
N ASP A 271 45.84 5.07 24.27
CA ASP A 271 47.18 4.44 24.42
C ASP A 271 47.24 3.05 23.81
N VAL A 272 46.05 2.52 23.50
CA VAL A 272 45.92 1.21 22.91
C VAL A 272 46.25 1.35 21.44
N THR A 273 47.47 0.98 21.11
CA THR A 273 47.97 0.90 19.74
C THR A 273 47.79 -0.52 19.21
N GLY A 274 47.27 -0.64 18.00
CA GLY A 274 47.03 -1.93 17.34
C GLY A 274 45.63 -1.99 16.72
N SER A 275 45.54 -2.62 15.56
CA SER A 275 44.28 -2.73 14.83
C SER A 275 43.35 -3.74 15.50
N ARG A 276 42.16 -3.29 15.94
CA ARG A 276 41.03 -4.16 16.23
C ARG A 276 40.09 -4.11 15.05
N ASP A 277 39.63 -5.26 14.61
CA ASP A 277 38.89 -5.41 13.36
C ASP A 277 37.66 -6.27 13.63
N ASN A 278 36.49 -5.70 13.34
CA ASN A 278 35.23 -6.41 13.24
C ASN A 278 34.88 -6.52 11.75
N GLN A 279 34.30 -7.65 11.35
CA GLN A 279 34.13 -7.98 9.94
C GLN A 279 32.77 -8.60 9.69
N ILE A 280 32.19 -8.31 8.53
CA ILE A 280 31.03 -9.03 8.01
C ILE A 280 31.47 -9.82 6.76
N MET A 281 31.18 -11.13 6.74
CA MET A 281 31.42 -11.96 5.55
C MET A 281 30.40 -11.70 4.45
N GLY A 282 30.82 -11.79 3.18
CA GLY A 282 29.89 -11.78 2.05
C GLY A 282 28.81 -12.88 2.19
N GLY A 283 27.58 -12.56 1.78
CA GLY A 283 26.41 -13.44 1.94
C GLY A 283 25.81 -13.49 3.35
N THR A 284 26.34 -12.72 4.30
CA THR A 284 25.74 -12.52 5.63
C THR A 284 24.60 -11.51 5.59
N VAL A 285 24.71 -10.52 4.70
CA VAL A 285 23.67 -9.53 4.43
C VAL A 285 22.80 -10.03 3.27
N LEU A 286 21.49 -9.98 3.47
CA LEU A 286 20.47 -10.37 2.51
C LEU A 286 19.83 -9.10 1.91
N PRO A 287 19.38 -9.14 0.64
CA PRO A 287 18.72 -7.99 0.04
C PRO A 287 17.37 -7.71 0.71
N LEU A 288 16.84 -6.50 0.55
CA LEU A 288 15.47 -6.18 0.97
C LEU A 288 14.45 -6.75 -0.05
N PRO A 289 13.30 -7.29 0.40
CA PRO A 289 12.21 -7.64 -0.49
C PRO A 289 11.62 -6.38 -1.14
N PRO A 290 10.91 -6.54 -2.27
CA PRO A 290 10.08 -5.45 -2.78
C PRO A 290 8.97 -5.13 -1.76
N ILE A 291 8.51 -3.89 -1.73
CA ILE A 291 7.36 -3.43 -0.94
C ILE A 291 6.15 -3.43 -1.88
N CYS A 292 5.19 -4.30 -1.63
CA CYS A 292 4.05 -4.48 -2.50
C CYS A 292 3.01 -3.37 -2.34
N SER A 293 2.57 -2.77 -3.45
CA SER A 293 1.39 -1.91 -3.43
C SER A 293 0.57 -2.02 -4.71
N VAL A 294 -0.76 -1.88 -4.60
CA VAL A 294 -1.69 -1.98 -5.74
C VAL A 294 -2.67 -0.81 -5.72
N THR A 295 -2.98 -0.28 -6.90
CA THR A 295 -3.92 0.83 -7.09
C THR A 295 -4.91 0.52 -8.22
N PRO A 296 -6.21 0.79 -8.05
CA PRO A 296 -6.86 1.14 -6.77
C PRO A 296 -6.86 -0.06 -5.80
N ALA A 297 -6.98 0.22 -4.49
CA ALA A 297 -7.14 -0.84 -3.50
C ALA A 297 -8.53 -1.49 -3.57
N ASP A 298 -9.54 -0.73 -3.98
CA ASP A 298 -10.91 -1.18 -4.11
C ASP A 298 -11.58 -0.55 -5.34
N THR A 299 -12.51 -1.27 -5.97
CA THR A 299 -13.30 -0.76 -7.08
C THR A 299 -14.67 -1.43 -7.10
N ALA A 300 -15.70 -0.67 -7.45
CA ALA A 300 -17.07 -1.13 -7.56
C ALA A 300 -17.76 -0.58 -8.82
N PHE A 301 -18.50 -1.42 -9.53
CA PHE A 301 -19.30 -1.03 -10.70
C PHE A 301 -20.37 -2.07 -11.05
N CYS A 302 -21.28 -1.72 -11.95
CA CYS A 302 -22.33 -2.61 -12.46
C CYS A 302 -21.79 -3.69 -13.41
N GLU A 303 -22.41 -4.87 -13.45
CA GLU A 303 -22.02 -5.96 -14.37
C GLU A 303 -21.79 -5.48 -15.81
N GLY A 304 -20.77 -6.03 -16.46
CA GLY A 304 -20.29 -5.56 -17.76
C GLY A 304 -19.25 -4.43 -17.69
N GLY A 305 -19.02 -3.84 -16.51
CA GLY A 305 -17.93 -2.90 -16.29
C GLY A 305 -16.53 -3.53 -16.43
N THR A 306 -15.50 -2.68 -16.36
CA THR A 306 -14.09 -3.11 -16.45
C THR A 306 -13.31 -2.64 -15.22
N ALA A 307 -12.69 -3.59 -14.50
CA ALA A 307 -11.75 -3.30 -13.42
C ALA A 307 -10.32 -3.33 -13.97
N THR A 308 -9.48 -2.39 -13.53
CA THR A 308 -8.03 -2.42 -13.78
C THR A 308 -7.30 -2.18 -12.47
N PHE A 309 -6.63 -3.20 -11.96
CA PHE A 309 -5.70 -3.09 -10.83
C PHE A 309 -4.28 -3.02 -11.37
N THR A 310 -3.50 -2.05 -10.90
CA THR A 310 -2.11 -1.84 -11.30
C THR A 310 -1.22 -1.95 -10.07
N ASP A 311 -0.23 -2.82 -10.15
CA ASP A 311 0.84 -2.89 -9.17
C ASP A 311 1.73 -1.64 -9.26
N GLN A 312 2.07 -1.09 -8.10
CA GLN A 312 2.90 0.10 -7.88
C GLN A 312 4.05 -0.23 -6.90
N SER A 313 4.48 -1.49 -6.88
CA SER A 313 5.51 -1.96 -5.95
C SER A 313 6.83 -1.22 -6.11
N THR A 314 7.53 -1.02 -5.00
CA THR A 314 8.81 -0.32 -4.93
C THR A 314 9.85 -1.16 -4.16
N GLY A 315 11.12 -0.73 -4.10
CA GLY A 315 12.17 -1.46 -3.36
C GLY A 315 12.58 -2.80 -4.00
N GLY A 316 13.46 -3.56 -3.35
CA GLY A 316 14.00 -4.80 -3.93
C GLY A 316 14.72 -4.62 -5.27
N LEU A 317 15.04 -5.74 -5.94
CA LEU A 317 15.81 -5.75 -7.18
C LEU A 317 14.96 -5.94 -8.45
N MET A 318 15.04 -4.99 -9.38
CA MET A 318 14.40 -5.14 -10.70
C MET A 318 15.16 -6.14 -11.61
N PRO A 319 14.49 -6.80 -12.56
CA PRO A 319 13.06 -6.72 -12.88
C PRO A 319 12.19 -7.56 -11.93
N TYR A 320 10.98 -7.07 -11.64
CA TYR A 320 10.00 -7.84 -10.89
C TYR A 320 9.25 -8.85 -11.78
N THR A 321 8.74 -9.88 -11.12
CA THR A 321 7.74 -10.81 -11.64
C THR A 321 6.48 -10.73 -10.78
N TYR A 322 5.32 -10.97 -11.38
CA TYR A 322 4.01 -10.73 -10.76
C TYR A 322 3.15 -11.98 -10.83
N CYS A 323 2.47 -12.30 -9.73
CA CYS A 323 1.49 -13.38 -9.67
C CYS A 323 0.18 -12.87 -9.08
N TRP A 324 -0.79 -12.60 -9.94
CA TRP A 324 -2.14 -12.21 -9.54
C TRP A 324 -2.97 -13.45 -9.21
N GLN A 325 -3.75 -13.41 -8.13
CA GLN A 325 -4.66 -14.50 -7.75
C GLN A 325 -5.94 -13.94 -7.15
N LYS A 326 -7.05 -14.66 -7.37
CA LYS A 326 -8.33 -14.41 -6.70
C LYS A 326 -8.47 -15.33 -5.47
N SER A 327 -9.09 -14.84 -4.41
CA SER A 327 -9.46 -15.63 -3.22
C SER A 327 -10.20 -16.93 -3.64
N PRO A 328 -9.86 -18.10 -3.10
CA PRO A 328 -9.06 -18.36 -1.89
C PRO A 328 -7.54 -18.49 -2.13
N TYR A 329 -7.03 -17.99 -3.26
CA TYR A 329 -5.60 -17.96 -3.58
C TYR A 329 -4.91 -19.32 -3.77
N THR A 330 -5.68 -20.34 -4.15
CA THR A 330 -5.18 -21.71 -4.37
C THR A 330 -4.92 -22.04 -5.84
N GLY A 331 -5.22 -21.11 -6.76
CA GLY A 331 -5.06 -21.29 -8.21
C GLY A 331 -3.68 -20.88 -8.74
N PRO A 332 -3.36 -21.18 -10.01
CA PRO A 332 -2.17 -20.61 -10.67
C PRO A 332 -2.29 -19.08 -10.79
N CYS A 333 -1.16 -18.41 -11.09
CA CYS A 333 -1.16 -16.98 -11.38
C CYS A 333 -2.08 -16.69 -12.58
N ILE A 334 -2.90 -15.65 -12.45
CA ILE A 334 -3.74 -15.14 -13.53
C ILE A 334 -2.81 -14.56 -14.61
N THR A 335 -2.97 -15.02 -15.84
CA THR A 335 -2.22 -14.51 -16.99
C THR A 335 -2.72 -13.12 -17.36
N THR A 336 -1.83 -12.14 -17.37
CA THR A 336 -2.14 -10.75 -17.74
C THR A 336 -1.43 -10.34 -19.03
N ALA A 337 -2.00 -9.40 -19.78
CA ALA A 337 -1.37 -8.87 -20.99
C ALA A 337 -0.17 -7.96 -20.67
N VAL A 338 -0.27 -7.20 -19.57
CA VAL A 338 0.80 -6.39 -19.00
C VAL A 338 1.08 -6.96 -17.61
N PRO A 339 2.31 -7.44 -17.30
CA PRO A 339 2.58 -8.22 -16.09
C PRO A 339 2.14 -7.54 -14.78
N ASN A 340 2.35 -6.23 -14.65
CA ASN A 340 2.00 -5.45 -13.47
C ASN A 340 0.54 -4.96 -13.44
N GLN A 341 -0.34 -5.42 -14.36
CA GLN A 341 -1.74 -5.01 -14.39
C GLN A 341 -2.70 -6.19 -14.52
N LEU A 342 -3.69 -6.27 -13.65
CA LEU A 342 -4.83 -7.16 -13.77
C LEU A 342 -6.04 -6.41 -14.32
N VAL A 343 -6.51 -6.81 -15.51
CA VAL A 343 -7.70 -6.24 -16.16
C VAL A 343 -8.81 -7.30 -16.20
N ILE A 344 -9.97 -6.97 -15.62
CA ILE A 344 -11.17 -7.81 -15.63
C ILE A 344 -12.23 -7.06 -16.44
N ALA A 345 -12.34 -7.40 -17.72
CA ALA A 345 -13.29 -6.78 -18.64
C ALA A 345 -14.62 -7.53 -18.66
N ASN A 346 -15.72 -6.80 -18.85
CA ASN A 346 -17.08 -7.34 -18.84
C ASN A 346 -17.38 -8.15 -17.57
N ALA A 347 -17.02 -7.61 -16.39
CA ALA A 347 -17.06 -8.37 -15.15
C ALA A 347 -18.50 -8.79 -14.79
N THR A 348 -18.62 -9.97 -14.19
CA THR A 348 -19.86 -10.57 -13.72
C THR A 348 -19.89 -10.64 -12.20
N LEU A 349 -21.04 -10.97 -11.59
CA LEU A 349 -21.10 -11.22 -10.14
C LEU A 349 -20.11 -12.30 -9.67
N ALA A 350 -19.73 -13.25 -10.53
CA ALA A 350 -18.74 -14.27 -10.20
C ALA A 350 -17.31 -13.73 -10.12
N ASP A 351 -17.05 -12.54 -10.67
CA ASP A 351 -15.76 -11.86 -10.63
C ASP A 351 -15.58 -11.03 -9.35
N ALA A 352 -16.65 -10.71 -8.61
CA ALA A 352 -16.54 -10.05 -7.32
C ALA A 352 -15.70 -10.85 -6.31
N GLY A 353 -14.97 -10.15 -5.44
CA GLY A 353 -14.16 -10.70 -4.36
C GLY A 353 -12.76 -10.10 -4.24
N ASP A 354 -11.97 -10.68 -3.35
CA ASP A 354 -10.61 -10.22 -3.07
C ASP A 354 -9.59 -10.84 -4.02
N TYR A 355 -8.67 -10.01 -4.47
CA TYR A 355 -7.53 -10.32 -5.28
C TYR A 355 -6.25 -10.02 -4.50
N ARG A 356 -5.19 -10.74 -4.82
CA ARG A 356 -3.84 -10.43 -4.37
C ARG A 356 -2.88 -10.42 -5.54
N VAL A 357 -1.81 -9.65 -5.42
CA VAL A 357 -0.62 -9.76 -6.26
C VAL A 357 0.56 -10.11 -5.38
N ILE A 358 1.31 -11.13 -5.78
CA ILE A 358 2.62 -11.45 -5.22
C ILE A 358 3.63 -10.85 -6.19
N VAL A 359 4.48 -9.96 -5.68
CA VAL A 359 5.58 -9.37 -6.44
C VAL A 359 6.86 -10.03 -6.00
N THR A 360 7.62 -10.56 -6.94
CA THR A 360 8.88 -11.24 -6.69
C THR A 360 9.99 -10.54 -7.45
N ASP A 361 11.03 -10.14 -6.75
CA ASP A 361 12.17 -9.44 -7.30
C ASP A 361 13.17 -10.39 -7.98
N ALA A 362 14.21 -9.85 -8.60
CA ALA A 362 15.22 -10.65 -9.30
C ALA A 362 16.07 -11.53 -8.36
N ASN A 363 16.06 -11.26 -7.05
CA ASN A 363 16.69 -12.09 -6.02
C ASN A 363 15.74 -13.14 -5.42
N SER A 364 14.55 -13.32 -6.00
CA SER A 364 13.52 -14.26 -5.53
C SER A 364 12.93 -13.91 -4.15
N LEU A 365 13.06 -12.66 -3.71
CA LEU A 365 12.35 -12.14 -2.55
C LEU A 365 10.99 -11.62 -2.98
N SER A 366 9.99 -11.79 -2.13
CA SER A 366 8.61 -11.45 -2.50
C SER A 366 7.83 -10.78 -1.40
N ASP A 367 6.91 -9.92 -1.81
CA ASP A 367 5.89 -9.32 -0.95
C ASP A 367 4.50 -9.45 -1.61
N THR A 368 3.44 -9.30 -0.82
CA THR A 368 2.06 -9.53 -1.25
C THR A 368 1.14 -8.40 -0.79
N CYS A 369 0.35 -7.87 -1.72
CA CYS A 369 -0.65 -6.85 -1.47
C CYS A 369 -2.00 -7.23 -2.08
N TYR A 370 -3.07 -6.57 -1.64
CA TYR A 370 -4.45 -6.98 -1.88
C TYR A 370 -5.29 -5.88 -2.51
N ALA A 371 -6.26 -6.28 -3.32
CA ALA A 371 -7.28 -5.42 -3.88
C ALA A 371 -8.65 -6.10 -3.85
N SER A 372 -9.75 -5.34 -3.74
CA SER A 372 -11.11 -5.88 -3.74
C SER A 372 -11.94 -5.38 -4.93
N LEU A 373 -12.68 -6.29 -5.56
CA LEU A 373 -13.64 -5.96 -6.62
C LEU A 373 -15.06 -6.23 -6.14
N GLU A 374 -15.92 -5.21 -6.20
CA GLU A 374 -17.37 -5.35 -6.06
C GLU A 374 -18.03 -5.23 -7.44
N VAL A 375 -18.97 -6.13 -7.74
CA VAL A 375 -19.75 -6.08 -8.97
C VAL A 375 -21.23 -6.06 -8.60
N TRP A 376 -21.96 -5.07 -9.12
CA TRP A 376 -23.37 -4.86 -8.83
C TRP A 376 -24.27 -5.40 -9.96
N GLU A 377 -25.30 -6.16 -9.59
CA GLU A 377 -26.29 -6.67 -10.53
C GLU A 377 -27.10 -5.52 -11.14
N HIS A 378 -27.40 -5.59 -12.44
CA HIS A 378 -28.34 -4.66 -13.06
C HIS A 378 -29.79 -4.96 -12.62
N PRO A 379 -30.65 -3.94 -12.41
CA PRO A 379 -32.08 -4.16 -12.36
C PRO A 379 -32.56 -4.84 -13.65
N GLN A 380 -33.61 -5.64 -13.58
CA GLN A 380 -34.25 -6.32 -14.69
C GLN A 380 -35.61 -5.66 -14.93
N CYS A 381 -35.66 -4.75 -15.90
CA CYS A 381 -36.83 -3.93 -16.21
C CYS A 381 -37.93 -4.77 -16.85
N ASN A 382 -39.17 -4.60 -16.39
CA ASN A 382 -40.32 -5.27 -16.99
C ASN A 382 -41.59 -4.43 -16.88
N VAL A 383 -42.18 -4.03 -18.00
CA VAL A 383 -43.43 -3.25 -18.03
C VAL A 383 -44.60 -4.14 -18.42
N THR A 384 -45.71 -4.00 -17.69
CA THR A 384 -46.98 -4.69 -17.97
C THR A 384 -48.14 -3.70 -17.98
N PRO A 385 -49.07 -3.79 -18.97
CA PRO A 385 -48.99 -4.64 -20.17
C PRO A 385 -47.87 -4.17 -21.13
N ALA A 386 -47.40 -5.05 -22.02
CA ALA A 386 -46.39 -4.68 -23.03
C ALA A 386 -47.01 -3.87 -24.19
N ASP A 387 -48.30 -4.05 -24.43
CA ASP A 387 -49.06 -3.34 -25.46
C ASP A 387 -50.48 -3.07 -24.96
N THR A 388 -51.09 -1.99 -25.43
CA THR A 388 -52.49 -1.66 -25.14
C THR A 388 -53.11 -0.97 -26.34
N ALA A 389 -54.31 -1.39 -26.72
CA ALA A 389 -55.12 -0.74 -27.75
C ALA A 389 -56.44 -0.22 -27.15
N LEU A 390 -56.80 1.02 -27.48
CA LEU A 390 -58.04 1.65 -27.00
C LEU A 390 -58.58 2.67 -28.02
N CYS A 391 -59.84 3.06 -27.87
CA CYS A 391 -60.39 4.17 -28.65
C CYS A 391 -60.04 5.53 -28.01
N THR A 392 -60.11 6.61 -28.80
CA THR A 392 -59.90 7.98 -28.32
C THR A 392 -60.75 8.29 -27.08
N GLY A 393 -60.16 8.93 -26.08
CA GLY A 393 -60.79 9.16 -24.77
C GLY A 393 -60.61 8.03 -23.75
N GLY A 394 -60.08 6.86 -24.15
CA GLY A 394 -59.70 5.78 -23.24
C GLY A 394 -58.55 6.15 -22.30
N THR A 395 -58.29 5.29 -21.31
CA THR A 395 -57.14 5.42 -20.40
C THR A 395 -56.25 4.18 -20.49
N ALA A 396 -54.96 4.38 -20.77
CA ALA A 396 -53.94 3.32 -20.69
C ALA A 396 -53.13 3.47 -19.39
N THR A 397 -52.71 2.35 -18.80
CA THR A 397 -51.81 2.33 -17.63
C THR A 397 -50.77 1.26 -17.83
N PHE A 398 -49.51 1.68 -17.89
CA PHE A 398 -48.34 0.81 -17.92
C PHE A 398 -47.68 0.82 -16.54
N THR A 399 -47.39 -0.35 -15.98
CA THR A 399 -46.74 -0.48 -14.67
C THR A 399 -45.43 -1.23 -14.82
N ASP A 400 -44.35 -0.64 -14.32
CA ASP A 400 -43.06 -1.31 -14.18
C ASP A 400 -43.07 -2.26 -12.95
N GLN A 401 -42.53 -3.46 -13.17
CA GLN A 401 -42.41 -4.58 -12.25
C GLN A 401 -40.95 -5.04 -12.16
N THR A 402 -40.00 -4.10 -12.15
CA THR A 402 -38.55 -4.38 -12.07
C THR A 402 -38.21 -5.31 -10.91
N THR A 403 -37.28 -6.24 -11.17
CA THR A 403 -36.67 -7.15 -10.18
C THR A 403 -35.15 -7.06 -10.26
N GLY A 404 -34.41 -7.71 -9.35
CA GLY A 404 -32.94 -7.67 -9.35
C GLY A 404 -32.33 -6.31 -8.98
N GLY A 405 -31.00 -6.22 -8.92
CA GLY A 405 -30.31 -4.99 -8.52
C GLY A 405 -30.64 -4.54 -7.09
N THR A 406 -30.30 -3.30 -6.75
CA THR A 406 -30.37 -2.78 -5.37
C THR A 406 -31.42 -1.68 -5.20
N MET A 407 -32.44 -1.93 -4.36
CA MET A 407 -33.44 -0.91 -4.02
C MET A 407 -32.84 0.25 -3.19
N PRO A 408 -33.41 1.47 -3.26
CA PRO A 408 -34.59 1.89 -4.04
C PRO A 408 -34.32 2.14 -5.53
N TYR A 409 -35.35 1.99 -6.36
CA TYR A 409 -35.31 2.31 -7.79
C TYR A 409 -35.80 3.74 -8.09
N SER A 410 -35.30 4.30 -9.18
CA SER A 410 -35.78 5.51 -9.83
C SER A 410 -36.23 5.19 -11.26
N TYR A 411 -37.21 5.95 -11.77
CA TYR A 411 -37.93 5.65 -13.02
C TYR A 411 -37.95 6.86 -13.94
N CYS A 412 -37.65 6.65 -15.23
CA CYS A 412 -37.75 7.67 -16.26
C CYS A 412 -38.54 7.15 -17.46
N TRP A 413 -39.80 7.55 -17.56
CA TRP A 413 -40.66 7.23 -18.69
C TRP A 413 -40.45 8.20 -19.86
N GLN A 414 -40.40 7.70 -21.09
CA GLN A 414 -40.25 8.53 -22.29
C GLN A 414 -41.07 7.94 -23.44
N LYS A 415 -41.56 8.81 -24.33
CA LYS A 415 -42.16 8.44 -25.61
C LYS A 415 -41.13 8.51 -26.73
N ALA A 416 -41.23 7.65 -27.74
CA ALA A 416 -40.43 7.73 -28.96
C ALA A 416 -40.52 9.16 -29.57
N PRO A 417 -39.40 9.76 -30.03
CA PRO A 417 -38.09 9.16 -30.29
C PRO A 417 -37.11 9.15 -29.10
N TYR A 418 -37.61 9.27 -27.87
CA TYR A 418 -36.83 9.17 -26.62
C TYR A 418 -35.79 10.27 -26.36
N SER A 419 -36.03 11.46 -26.90
CA SER A 419 -35.14 12.63 -26.75
C SER A 419 -35.64 13.68 -25.75
N GLY A 420 -36.79 13.45 -25.11
CA GLY A 420 -37.41 14.37 -24.15
C GLY A 420 -37.04 14.11 -22.68
N PRO A 421 -37.39 15.02 -21.75
CA PRO A 421 -37.26 14.74 -20.32
C PRO A 421 -38.17 13.58 -19.88
N CYS A 422 -37.91 13.03 -18.69
CA CYS A 422 -38.78 12.01 -18.11
C CYS A 422 -40.22 12.54 -17.96
N ILE A 423 -41.19 11.73 -18.37
CA ILE A 423 -42.62 12.01 -18.17
C ILE A 423 -42.87 11.96 -16.65
N THR A 424 -43.45 13.05 -16.12
CA THR A 424 -43.82 13.11 -14.71
C THR A 424 -45.07 12.27 -14.47
N THR A 425 -45.00 11.36 -13.50
CA THR A 425 -46.11 10.49 -13.14
C THR A 425 -46.46 10.66 -11.66
N ALA A 426 -47.71 10.38 -11.28
CA ALA A 426 -48.15 10.46 -9.88
C ALA A 426 -47.56 9.33 -9.03
N VAL A 427 -47.36 8.16 -9.64
CA VAL A 427 -46.72 6.99 -9.05
C VAL A 427 -45.50 6.67 -9.93
N PRO A 428 -44.25 6.76 -9.44
CA PRO A 428 -43.06 6.71 -10.29
C PRO A 428 -42.96 5.47 -11.20
N ASN A 429 -43.36 4.29 -10.72
CA ASN A 429 -43.33 3.05 -11.50
C ASN A 429 -44.55 2.86 -12.42
N GLN A 430 -45.43 3.85 -12.58
CA GLN A 430 -46.59 3.76 -13.45
C GLN A 430 -46.70 4.94 -14.42
N LEU A 431 -46.90 4.66 -15.70
CA LEU A 431 -47.27 5.64 -16.72
C LEU A 431 -48.77 5.54 -17.01
N VAL A 432 -49.51 6.60 -16.72
CA VAL A 432 -50.96 6.69 -16.97
C VAL A 432 -51.22 7.73 -18.05
N ILE A 433 -51.84 7.30 -19.17
CA ILE A 433 -52.25 8.16 -20.28
C ILE A 433 -53.77 8.22 -20.27
N ALA A 434 -54.32 9.27 -19.65
CA ALA A 434 -55.76 9.48 -19.55
C ALA A 434 -56.28 10.31 -20.73
N ASN A 435 -57.52 10.05 -21.16
CA ASN A 435 -58.16 10.71 -22.30
C ASN A 435 -57.30 10.66 -23.59
N ALA A 436 -56.76 9.48 -23.89
CA ALA A 436 -55.80 9.30 -24.96
C ALA A 436 -56.31 9.81 -26.32
N ALA A 437 -55.47 10.56 -27.03
CA ALA A 437 -55.69 11.04 -28.39
C ALA A 437 -54.83 10.26 -29.40
N LEU A 438 -55.11 10.39 -30.70
CA LEU A 438 -54.29 9.76 -31.74
C LEU A 438 -52.80 10.13 -31.65
N ALA A 439 -52.50 11.35 -31.20
CA ALA A 439 -51.12 11.82 -31.00
C ALA A 439 -50.40 11.10 -29.85
N ASP A 440 -51.13 10.44 -28.95
CA ASP A 440 -50.57 9.66 -27.83
C ASP A 440 -50.18 8.25 -28.24
N ALA A 441 -50.62 7.75 -29.39
CA ALA A 441 -50.19 6.46 -29.94
C ALA A 441 -48.68 6.42 -30.20
N GLY A 442 -48.08 5.25 -30.03
CA GLY A 442 -46.66 4.97 -30.26
C GLY A 442 -45.96 4.24 -29.12
N ASP A 443 -44.65 4.10 -29.26
CA ASP A 443 -43.82 3.37 -28.31
C ASP A 443 -43.36 4.27 -27.15
N TYR A 444 -43.39 3.68 -25.96
CA TYR A 444 -42.89 4.23 -24.72
C TYR A 444 -41.77 3.33 -24.19
N ARG A 445 -40.84 3.92 -23.46
CA ARG A 445 -39.83 3.20 -22.67
C ARG A 445 -39.81 3.70 -21.24
N VAL A 446 -39.38 2.84 -20.33
CA VAL A 446 -38.97 3.23 -18.99
C VAL A 446 -37.52 2.84 -18.78
N ILE A 447 -36.72 3.78 -18.28
CA ILE A 447 -35.38 3.51 -17.77
C ILE A 447 -35.50 3.38 -16.26
N VAL A 448 -35.04 2.25 -15.72
CA VAL A 448 -35.06 1.98 -14.28
C VAL A 448 -33.62 1.98 -13.78
N THR A 449 -33.32 2.83 -12.80
CA THR A 449 -31.98 2.95 -12.20
C THR A 449 -32.05 2.63 -10.72
N ASP A 450 -31.19 1.74 -10.26
CA ASP A 450 -31.12 1.26 -8.89
C ASP A 450 -30.28 2.18 -7.99
N TYR A 451 -30.12 1.83 -6.71
CA TYR A 451 -29.39 2.62 -5.72
C TYR A 451 -27.90 2.79 -6.05
N ASN A 452 -27.30 1.78 -6.68
CA ASN A 452 -25.88 1.78 -7.07
C ASN A 452 -25.64 2.46 -8.42
N GLY A 453 -26.70 2.95 -9.08
CA GLY A 453 -26.64 3.62 -10.38
C GLY A 453 -26.69 2.66 -11.57
N CYS A 454 -26.92 1.37 -11.34
CA CYS A 454 -27.11 0.38 -12.39
C CYS A 454 -28.49 0.54 -13.02
N ALA A 455 -28.58 0.41 -14.34
CA ALA A 455 -29.81 0.70 -15.06
C ALA A 455 -30.16 -0.34 -16.13
N ASP A 456 -31.46 -0.47 -16.39
CA ASP A 456 -32.01 -1.27 -17.49
C ASP A 456 -33.22 -0.54 -18.13
N THR A 457 -33.60 -0.94 -19.33
CA THR A 457 -34.65 -0.28 -20.12
C THR A 457 -35.58 -1.29 -20.76
N CYS A 458 -36.88 -1.07 -20.61
CA CYS A 458 -37.92 -1.87 -21.22
C CYS A 458 -38.99 -0.99 -21.88
N PHE A 459 -39.82 -1.59 -22.73
CA PHE A 459 -40.68 -0.88 -23.67
C PHE A 459 -42.15 -1.30 -23.53
N ALA A 460 -43.05 -0.39 -23.90
CA ALA A 460 -44.46 -0.65 -24.07
C ALA A 460 -45.05 0.14 -25.25
N SER A 461 -46.09 -0.36 -25.92
CA SER A 461 -46.74 0.32 -27.04
C SER A 461 -48.20 0.69 -26.73
N LEU A 462 -48.64 1.85 -27.23
CA LEU A 462 -50.02 2.30 -27.16
C LEU A 462 -50.58 2.50 -28.57
N ASP A 463 -51.65 1.78 -28.90
CA ASP A 463 -52.47 2.02 -30.08
C ASP A 463 -53.74 2.79 -29.69
N VAL A 464 -54.03 3.87 -30.40
CA VAL A 464 -55.24 4.68 -30.21
C VAL A 464 -56.04 4.72 -31.50
N TRP A 465 -57.30 4.30 -31.45
CA TRP A 465 -58.21 4.27 -32.61
C TRP A 465 -59.31 5.32 -32.47
N GLU A 466 -59.76 5.89 -33.59
CA GLU A 466 -60.91 6.81 -33.57
C GLU A 466 -62.23 6.04 -33.44
N HIS A 467 -63.18 6.61 -32.68
CA HIS A 467 -64.56 6.12 -32.69
C HIS A 467 -65.21 6.33 -34.07
N PRO A 468 -65.93 5.33 -34.62
CA PRO A 468 -66.73 5.54 -35.82
C PRO A 468 -67.85 6.55 -35.53
N GLN A 469 -67.96 7.57 -36.39
CA GLN A 469 -68.97 8.60 -36.35
C GLN A 469 -70.06 8.27 -37.36
N CYS A 470 -71.15 7.68 -36.90
CA CYS A 470 -72.27 7.31 -37.76
C CYS A 470 -73.01 8.55 -38.26
N SER A 471 -73.24 8.62 -39.58
CA SER A 471 -74.11 9.63 -40.17
C SER A 471 -74.86 9.05 -41.37
N VAL A 472 -76.09 9.49 -41.60
CA VAL A 472 -76.95 9.00 -42.69
C VAL A 472 -77.57 10.19 -43.42
N THR A 473 -77.63 10.14 -44.76
CA THR A 473 -78.19 11.21 -45.60
C THR A 473 -79.21 10.68 -46.60
N PRO A 474 -80.33 11.41 -46.86
CA PRO A 474 -80.75 12.64 -46.18
C PRO A 474 -81.32 12.35 -44.77
N ALA A 475 -81.22 13.33 -43.87
CA ALA A 475 -81.96 13.29 -42.60
C ALA A 475 -83.49 13.34 -42.86
N ASP A 476 -84.29 13.09 -41.82
CA ASP A 476 -85.77 12.98 -41.83
C ASP A 476 -86.44 13.59 -43.07
N THR A 477 -86.87 12.71 -43.96
CA THR A 477 -87.56 13.07 -45.21
C THR A 477 -88.94 12.43 -45.23
N ALA A 478 -89.97 13.25 -45.48
CA ALA A 478 -91.34 12.79 -45.60
C ALA A 478 -91.63 12.42 -47.07
N PHE A 479 -92.20 11.23 -47.28
CA PHE A 479 -92.58 10.72 -48.59
C PHE A 479 -94.08 10.41 -48.62
N CYS A 480 -94.70 10.54 -49.80
CA CYS A 480 -96.07 10.08 -50.01
C CYS A 480 -96.13 8.55 -50.01
N GLU A 481 -97.27 8.00 -49.58
CA GLU A 481 -97.53 6.55 -49.63
C GLU A 481 -97.30 6.00 -51.05
N GLY A 482 -96.45 4.96 -51.17
CA GLY A 482 -96.03 4.36 -52.44
C GLY A 482 -94.73 4.91 -53.05
N GLY A 483 -94.06 5.89 -52.44
CA GLY A 483 -92.75 6.40 -52.88
C GLY A 483 -91.56 5.57 -52.38
N THR A 484 -90.39 5.73 -53.03
CA THR A 484 -89.11 5.12 -52.61
C THR A 484 -88.28 6.14 -51.83
N ALA A 485 -87.88 5.80 -50.60
CA ALA A 485 -86.90 6.53 -49.80
C ALA A 485 -85.53 5.84 -49.90
N THR A 486 -84.46 6.60 -50.17
CA THR A 486 -83.08 6.10 -50.17
C THR A 486 -82.30 6.81 -49.08
N PHE A 487 -81.69 6.05 -48.18
CA PHE A 487 -80.78 6.53 -47.15
C PHE A 487 -79.37 5.99 -47.45
N THR A 488 -78.39 6.87 -47.40
CA THR A 488 -76.98 6.54 -47.64
C THR A 488 -76.21 6.68 -46.34
N ASP A 489 -75.48 5.62 -45.96
CA ASP A 489 -74.51 5.68 -44.86
C ASP A 489 -73.33 6.58 -45.25
N GLN A 490 -72.94 7.46 -44.33
CA GLN A 490 -71.87 8.43 -44.42
C GLN A 490 -70.98 8.32 -43.17
N THR A 491 -70.90 7.14 -42.54
CA THR A 491 -70.04 6.89 -41.38
C THR A 491 -68.58 7.23 -41.71
N THR A 492 -67.93 7.98 -40.80
CA THR A 492 -66.52 8.38 -40.91
C THR A 492 -65.74 7.97 -39.66
N GLY A 493 -64.41 7.92 -39.73
CA GLY A 493 -63.58 7.41 -38.62
C GLY A 493 -63.62 5.87 -38.50
N GLY A 494 -62.88 5.34 -37.52
CA GLY A 494 -62.70 3.89 -37.32
C GLY A 494 -61.68 3.24 -38.27
N THR A 495 -61.32 1.98 -38.01
CA THR A 495 -60.40 1.19 -38.84
C THR A 495 -61.19 0.15 -39.63
N ALA A 496 -61.01 0.12 -40.96
CA ALA A 496 -61.68 -0.84 -41.83
C ALA A 496 -61.21 -2.30 -41.59
N PRO A 497 -62.02 -3.32 -41.93
CA PRO A 497 -63.40 -3.21 -42.40
C PRO A 497 -64.35 -2.97 -41.22
N TYR A 498 -65.08 -1.84 -41.25
CA TYR A 498 -66.20 -1.60 -40.35
C TYR A 498 -67.45 -2.36 -40.83
#